data_AF-A0A9W9QRD4-F1
#
_entry.id   AF-A0A9W9QRD4-F1
#
_cell.length_a   1.000
_cell.length_b   1.000
_cell.length_c   1.000
_cell.angle_alpha   90.00
_cell.angle_beta   90.00
_cell.angle_gamma   90.00
#
_symmetry.space_group_name_H-M   'P 1'
#
loop_
_entity.id
_entity.type
_entity.pdbx_description
1 polymer ?
#
loop_
_entity_poly.entity_id
_entity_poly.type
_entity_poly.pdbx_seq_one_letter_code
_entity_poly.pdbx_strand_id
1 'polypeptide(L)'
;MGPRYGALGATFQLARLFQACSLIAVVGMTAKFISVIVSNNGTPPNVLIGTISVTCIAVIYCIISTILYMDDILPFLIVAVLDLLLLIALVVVAVIVGKPLSYLKCSTLAELGDSDATLYAFASRVSSYIANITGKIDYVAFVGASKAICVEMKAVWGLAIALCILFFFSSICSGLLWQQKKKALATKEME
;
A
#
# COMPACT_ATOMS: atom_id res chain seq x y z
N MET A 1 5.97 -29.97 -5.95
CA MET A 1 5.93 -28.92 -6.99
C MET A 1 7.22 -28.10 -6.90
N GLY A 2 8.22 -28.37 -7.74
CA GLY A 2 9.41 -27.51 -7.83
C GLY A 2 9.08 -26.23 -8.62
N PRO A 3 9.69 -25.08 -8.30
CA PRO A 3 9.40 -23.83 -9.00
C PRO A 3 9.84 -23.91 -10.46
N ARG A 4 8.87 -23.84 -11.39
CA ARG A 4 9.06 -23.98 -12.86
C ARG A 4 9.95 -22.91 -13.50
N TYR A 5 10.26 -21.84 -12.76
CA TYR A 5 11.18 -20.76 -13.15
C TYR A 5 12.40 -20.64 -12.21
N GLY A 6 12.75 -21.72 -11.50
CA GLY A 6 13.86 -21.74 -10.54
C GLY A 6 13.67 -20.75 -9.39
N ALA A 7 14.78 -20.28 -8.81
CA ALA A 7 14.76 -19.35 -7.68
C ALA A 7 14.06 -18.02 -8.00
N LEU A 8 14.21 -17.49 -9.23
CA LEU A 8 13.58 -16.23 -9.64
C LEU A 8 12.06 -16.29 -9.64
N GLY A 9 11.49 -17.42 -10.06
CA GLY A 9 10.05 -17.62 -10.01
C GLY A 9 9.50 -17.70 -8.59
N ALA A 10 10.23 -18.37 -7.70
CA ALA A 10 9.87 -18.47 -6.29
C ALA A 10 9.93 -17.10 -5.59
N THR A 11 10.97 -16.31 -5.85
CA THR A 11 11.09 -14.96 -5.26
C THR A 11 10.01 -14.00 -5.79
N PHE A 12 9.62 -14.12 -7.07
CA PHE A 12 8.51 -13.34 -7.62
C PHE A 12 7.17 -13.65 -6.93
N GLN A 13 6.85 -14.94 -6.74
CA GLN A 13 5.65 -15.37 -6.03
C GLN A 13 5.64 -14.91 -4.56
N LEU A 14 6.78 -15.00 -3.88
CA LEU A 14 6.92 -14.54 -2.51
C LEU A 14 6.74 -13.02 -2.40
N ALA A 15 7.31 -12.26 -3.34
CA ALA A 15 7.14 -10.81 -3.41
C ALA A 15 5.67 -10.44 -3.63
N ARG A 16 4.94 -11.14 -4.50
CA ARG A 16 3.51 -10.93 -4.74
C ARG A 16 2.66 -11.17 -3.50
N LEU A 17 2.94 -12.24 -2.75
CA LEU A 17 2.25 -12.54 -1.51
C LEU A 17 2.46 -11.41 -0.48
N PHE A 18 3.71 -10.97 -0.30
CA PHE A 18 4.02 -9.92 0.66
C PHE A 18 3.41 -8.56 0.24
N GLN A 19 3.44 -8.24 -1.06
CA GLN A 19 2.74 -7.07 -1.62
C GLN A 19 1.23 -7.12 -1.33
N ALA A 20 0.57 -8.26 -1.59
CA ALA A 20 -0.86 -8.42 -1.36
C ALA A 20 -1.23 -8.26 0.11
N CYS A 21 -0.49 -8.91 1.02
CA CYS A 21 -0.70 -8.79 2.46
C CYS A 21 -0.55 -7.34 2.96
N SER A 22 0.53 -6.66 2.53
CA SER A 22 0.76 -5.26 2.92
C SER A 22 -0.29 -4.31 2.35
N LEU A 23 -0.74 -4.52 1.10
CA LEU A 23 -1.81 -3.71 0.50
C LEU A 23 -3.15 -3.91 1.24
N ILE A 24 -3.51 -5.15 1.59
CA ILE A 24 -4.73 -5.43 2.37
C ILE A 24 -4.67 -4.74 3.74
N ALA A 25 -3.52 -4.75 4.40
CA ALA A 25 -3.33 -4.04 5.67
C ALA A 25 -3.52 -2.52 5.51
N VAL A 26 -2.99 -1.92 4.45
CA VAL A 26 -3.19 -0.49 4.14
C VAL A 26 -4.67 -0.20 3.86
N VAL A 27 -5.36 -1.03 3.08
CA VAL A 27 -6.80 -0.89 2.83
C VAL A 27 -7.59 -0.97 4.14
N GLY A 28 -7.29 -1.94 5.01
CA GLY A 28 -7.97 -2.10 6.30
C GLY A 28 -7.81 -0.89 7.23
N MET A 29 -6.57 -0.39 7.37
CA MET A 29 -6.29 0.79 8.20
C MET A 29 -6.96 2.05 7.64
N THR A 30 -6.88 2.27 6.32
CA THR A 30 -7.50 3.44 5.68
C THR A 30 -9.03 3.39 5.69
N ALA A 31 -9.62 2.22 5.47
CA ALA A 31 -11.07 2.01 5.55
C ALA A 31 -11.61 2.28 6.96
N LYS A 32 -10.87 1.87 8.00
CA LYS A 32 -11.21 2.19 9.40
C LYS A 32 -11.25 3.70 9.66
N PHE A 33 -10.31 4.48 9.09
CA PHE A 33 -10.38 5.94 9.22
C PHE A 33 -11.60 6.52 8.53
N ILE A 34 -11.91 6.05 7.32
CA ILE A 34 -13.06 6.52 6.56
C ILE A 34 -14.37 6.20 7.29
N SER A 35 -14.52 4.98 7.81
CA SER A 35 -15.75 4.57 8.50
C SER A 35 -16.02 5.41 9.74
N VAL A 36 -14.99 5.72 10.53
CA VAL A 36 -15.11 6.57 11.71
C VAL A 36 -15.39 8.03 11.31
N ILE A 37 -14.79 8.54 10.23
CA ILE A 37 -15.06 9.91 9.79
C ILE A 37 -16.51 10.06 9.33
N VAL A 38 -16.97 9.13 8.49
CA VAL A 38 -18.33 9.14 7.93
C VAL A 38 -19.39 8.92 9.01
N SER A 39 -19.14 8.03 9.98
CA SER A 39 -20.09 7.79 11.08
C SER A 39 -20.28 9.00 12.00
N ASN A 40 -19.34 9.94 11.99
CA ASN A 40 -19.40 11.19 12.75
C ASN A 40 -19.80 12.40 11.89
N ASN A 41 -20.41 12.19 10.72
CA ASN A 41 -20.83 13.24 9.78
C ASN A 41 -19.68 14.13 9.24
N GLY A 42 -18.43 13.66 9.29
CA GLY A 42 -17.29 14.33 8.68
C GLY A 42 -17.10 13.91 7.21
N THR A 43 -16.56 14.81 6.39
CA THR A 43 -16.13 14.45 5.03
C THR A 43 -14.67 14.01 5.03
N PRO A 44 -14.32 12.78 4.60
CA PRO A 44 -12.94 12.31 4.63
C PRO A 44 -12.04 13.09 3.66
N PRO A 45 -10.76 13.31 4.02
CA PRO A 45 -9.84 14.04 3.16
C PRO A 45 -9.55 13.27 1.86
N ASN A 46 -9.45 14.01 0.74
CA ASN A 46 -9.21 13.45 -0.60
C ASN A 46 -7.98 12.54 -0.69
N VAL A 47 -6.96 12.78 0.15
CA VAL A 47 -5.74 11.96 0.20
C VAL A 47 -6.04 10.51 0.63
N LEU A 48 -6.92 10.32 1.62
CA LEU A 48 -7.32 8.99 2.08
C LEU A 48 -8.14 8.26 1.01
N ILE A 49 -9.07 8.98 0.36
CA ILE A 49 -9.90 8.44 -0.73
C ILE A 49 -9.03 8.02 -1.93
N GLY A 50 -8.05 8.84 -2.31
CA GLY A 50 -7.09 8.50 -3.37
C GLY A 50 -6.23 7.28 -3.01
N THR A 51 -5.76 7.21 -1.76
CA THR A 51 -4.95 6.09 -1.27
C THR A 51 -5.72 4.77 -1.31
N ILE A 52 -6.96 4.73 -0.79
CA ILE A 52 -7.78 3.51 -0.81
C ILE A 52 -8.11 3.08 -2.24
N SER A 53 -8.40 4.02 -3.14
CA SER A 53 -8.68 3.72 -4.55
C SER A 53 -7.49 3.05 -5.25
N VAL A 54 -6.29 3.64 -5.14
CA VAL A 54 -5.07 3.10 -5.76
C VAL A 54 -4.71 1.74 -5.17
N THR A 55 -4.81 1.59 -3.85
CA THR A 55 -4.47 0.33 -3.17
C THR A 55 -5.46 -0.79 -3.49
N CYS A 56 -6.75 -0.52 -3.63
CA CYS A 56 -7.73 -1.51 -4.09
C CYS A 56 -7.43 -2.03 -5.50
N ILE A 57 -7.09 -1.14 -6.44
CA ILE A 57 -6.69 -1.52 -7.80
C ILE A 57 -5.42 -2.38 -7.76
N ALA A 58 -4.44 -1.99 -6.94
CA ALA A 58 -3.20 -2.75 -6.76
C ALA A 58 -3.42 -4.16 -6.17
N VAL A 59 -4.35 -4.31 -5.21
CA VAL A 59 -4.71 -5.63 -4.66
C VAL A 59 -5.27 -6.54 -5.75
N ILE A 60 -6.23 -6.05 -6.53
CA ILE A 60 -6.84 -6.82 -7.62
C ILE A 60 -5.78 -7.22 -8.65
N TYR A 61 -4.89 -6.30 -9.02
CA TYR A 61 -3.77 -6.57 -9.91
C TYR A 61 -2.83 -7.67 -9.37
N CYS A 62 -2.47 -7.63 -8.08
CA CYS A 62 -1.62 -8.64 -7.46
C CYS A 62 -2.28 -10.04 -7.48
N ILE A 63 -3.59 -10.12 -7.24
CA ILE A 63 -4.34 -11.38 -7.28
C ILE A 63 -4.36 -11.94 -8.70
N ILE A 64 -4.77 -11.12 -9.69
CA ILE A 64 -4.82 -11.54 -11.10
C ILE A 64 -3.43 -11.99 -11.58
N SER A 65 -2.39 -11.23 -11.27
CA SER A 65 -1.02 -11.56 -11.66
C SER A 65 -0.52 -12.85 -11.02
N THR A 66 -0.97 -13.17 -9.80
CA THR A 66 -0.64 -14.43 -9.12
C THR A 66 -1.29 -15.63 -9.80
N ILE A 67 -2.58 -15.52 -10.14
CA ILE A 67 -3.33 -16.57 -10.87
C ILE A 67 -2.68 -16.80 -12.23
N LEU A 68 -2.46 -15.73 -12.98
CA LEU A 68 -1.93 -15.79 -14.34
C LEU A 68 -0.48 -16.31 -14.39
N TYR A 69 0.28 -16.18 -13.29
CA TYR A 69 1.59 -16.82 -13.12
C TYR A 69 1.48 -18.32 -12.87
N MET A 70 0.51 -18.77 -12.06
CA MET A 70 0.26 -20.21 -11.82
C MET A 70 -0.15 -20.92 -13.12
N ASP A 71 -0.87 -20.23 -13.99
CA ASP A 71 -1.32 -20.73 -15.30
C ASP A 71 -0.26 -20.66 -16.42
N ASP A 72 0.96 -20.18 -16.13
CA ASP A 72 2.10 -20.13 -17.08
C ASP A 72 1.89 -19.26 -18.34
N ILE A 73 0.78 -18.51 -18.38
CA ILE A 73 0.37 -17.64 -19.50
C ILE A 73 0.80 -16.18 -19.32
N LEU A 74 1.60 -15.90 -18.29
CA LEU A 74 1.98 -14.54 -17.91
C LEU A 74 2.88 -13.86 -18.96
N PRO A 75 2.47 -12.74 -19.58
CA PRO A 75 3.35 -11.92 -20.39
C PRO A 75 4.26 -11.08 -19.48
N PHE A 76 5.45 -11.62 -19.16
CA PHE A 76 6.42 -11.00 -18.24
C PHE A 76 6.74 -9.52 -18.53
N LEU A 77 6.75 -9.11 -19.80
CA LEU A 77 7.00 -7.72 -20.21
C LEU A 77 5.87 -6.78 -19.76
N ILE A 78 4.60 -7.19 -19.97
CA ILE A 78 3.44 -6.38 -19.58
C ILE A 78 3.38 -6.26 -18.06
N VAL A 79 3.69 -7.34 -17.35
CA VAL A 79 3.73 -7.33 -15.88
C VAL A 79 4.81 -6.41 -15.34
N ALA A 80 6.01 -6.40 -15.94
CA ALA A 80 7.08 -5.47 -15.56
C ALA A 80 6.65 -4.00 -15.75
N VAL A 81 5.98 -3.68 -16.86
CA VAL A 81 5.48 -2.31 -17.12
C VAL A 81 4.38 -1.92 -16.13
N LEU A 82 3.44 -2.82 -15.84
CA LEU A 82 2.37 -2.56 -14.87
C LEU A 82 2.90 -2.41 -13.45
N ASP A 83 3.89 -3.21 -13.05
CA ASP A 83 4.58 -3.07 -11.76
C ASP A 83 5.26 -1.70 -11.63
N LEU A 84 5.90 -1.23 -12.70
CA LEU A 84 6.54 0.08 -12.73
C LEU A 84 5.52 1.23 -12.69
N LEU A 85 4.37 1.07 -13.35
CA LEU A 85 3.28 2.05 -13.28
C LEU A 85 2.70 2.13 -11.86
N LEU A 86 2.47 0.98 -11.21
CA LEU A 86 2.02 0.92 -9.82
C LEU A 86 3.06 1.45 -8.84
N LEU A 87 4.34 1.19 -9.08
CA LEU A 87 5.44 1.78 -8.33
C LEU A 87 5.34 3.31 -8.34
N ILE A 88 5.18 3.93 -9.52
CA ILE A 88 5.05 5.39 -9.65
C ILE A 88 3.82 5.89 -8.89
N ALA A 89 2.68 5.22 -9.02
CA ALA A 89 1.46 5.56 -8.30
C ALA A 89 1.66 5.50 -6.77
N LEU A 90 2.31 4.45 -6.26
CA LEU A 90 2.60 4.30 -4.84
C LEU A 90 3.63 5.29 -4.31
N VAL A 91 4.62 5.69 -5.13
CA VAL A 91 5.56 6.76 -4.78
C VAL A 91 4.80 8.08 -4.60
N VAL A 92 3.87 8.41 -5.50
CA VAL A 92 3.05 9.63 -5.37
C VAL A 92 2.22 9.58 -4.08
N VAL A 93 1.58 8.44 -3.80
CA VAL A 93 0.85 8.23 -2.54
C VAL A 93 1.78 8.41 -1.33
N ALA A 94 2.96 7.78 -1.34
CA ALA A 94 3.93 7.86 -0.25
C ALA A 94 4.43 9.30 -0.01
N VAL A 95 4.63 10.09 -1.06
CA VAL A 95 5.04 11.49 -0.96
C VAL A 95 3.91 12.35 -0.41
N ILE A 96 2.68 12.21 -0.91
CA ILE A 96 1.55 13.03 -0.46
C ILE A 96 1.19 12.71 1.00
N VAL A 97 1.12 11.43 1.34
CA VAL A 97 0.83 10.97 2.71
C VAL A 97 1.98 11.31 3.65
N GLY A 98 3.22 11.18 3.19
CA GLY A 98 4.45 11.33 3.98
C GLY A 98 4.86 12.77 4.31
N LYS A 99 4.52 13.75 3.46
CA LYS A 99 4.90 15.16 3.65
C LYS A 99 4.62 15.70 5.06
N PRO A 100 3.40 15.61 5.62
CA PRO A 100 3.14 16.07 6.98
C PRO A 100 3.71 15.13 8.05
N LEU A 101 3.75 13.82 7.78
CA LEU A 101 4.21 12.81 8.74
C LEU A 101 5.70 12.87 9.03
N SER A 102 6.50 13.28 8.05
CA SER A 102 7.96 13.35 8.18
C SER A 102 8.40 14.40 9.21
N TYR A 103 7.60 15.45 9.42
CA TYR A 103 7.90 16.53 10.36
C TYR A 103 7.20 16.36 11.71
N LEU A 104 6.22 15.45 11.83
CA LEU A 104 5.49 15.23 13.08
C LEU A 104 6.19 14.22 14.00
N LYS A 105 6.47 14.64 15.24
CA LYS A 105 6.84 13.75 16.35
C LYS A 105 5.58 13.30 17.09
N CYS A 106 5.14 12.07 16.86
CA CYS A 106 3.94 11.54 17.53
C CYS A 106 4.10 11.43 19.06
N SER A 107 5.32 11.47 19.60
CA SER A 107 5.60 11.42 21.04
C SER A 107 5.21 12.71 21.77
N THR A 108 5.29 13.88 21.14
CA THR A 108 4.90 15.15 21.78
C THR A 108 3.38 15.31 21.85
N LEU A 109 2.63 14.53 21.07
CA LEU A 109 1.17 14.43 21.20
C LEU A 109 0.77 13.55 22.41
N ALA A 110 1.71 12.82 23.03
CA ALA A 110 1.44 11.94 24.17
C ALA A 110 1.19 12.71 25.48
N GLU A 111 1.72 13.93 25.63
CA GLU A 111 1.48 14.76 26.82
C GLU A 111 0.01 15.21 26.95
N LEU A 112 -0.81 15.04 25.90
CA LEU A 112 -2.21 15.44 25.85
C LEU A 112 -3.20 14.25 25.85
N GLY A 113 -2.74 13.00 25.85
CA GLY A 113 -3.65 11.85 25.74
C GLY A 113 -2.99 10.50 25.98
N ASP A 114 -3.43 9.88 27.09
CA ASP A 114 -2.97 8.63 27.69
C ASP A 114 -3.16 7.36 26.83
N SER A 115 -2.65 6.25 27.35
CA SER A 115 -1.87 5.18 26.71
C SER A 115 -2.66 3.97 26.19
N ASP A 116 -3.87 4.14 25.63
CA ASP A 116 -4.68 2.98 25.22
C ASP A 116 -4.82 2.79 23.70
N ALA A 117 -4.25 1.69 23.20
CA ALA A 117 -4.25 1.27 21.79
C ALA A 117 -5.47 0.39 21.44
N THR A 118 -6.69 0.82 21.78
CA THR A 118 -7.92 0.08 21.43
C THR A 118 -8.68 0.73 20.29
N LEU A 119 -9.41 -0.08 19.50
CA LEU A 119 -10.29 0.39 18.42
C LEU A 119 -11.32 1.41 18.91
N TYR A 120 -11.83 1.20 20.14
CA TYR A 120 -12.81 2.08 20.77
C TYR A 120 -12.20 3.42 21.22
N ALA A 121 -11.00 3.40 21.81
CA ALA A 121 -10.27 4.62 22.17
C ALA A 121 -9.91 5.44 20.92
N PHE A 122 -9.57 4.77 19.81
CA PHE A 122 -9.35 5.44 18.54
C PHE A 122 -10.62 6.15 18.03
N ALA A 123 -11.74 5.42 17.99
CA ALA A 123 -13.00 5.92 17.47
C ALA A 123 -13.49 7.14 18.27
N SER A 124 -13.45 7.09 19.60
CA SER A 124 -13.92 8.18 20.47
C SER A 124 -13.09 9.47 20.30
N ARG A 125 -11.78 9.36 20.10
CA ARG A 125 -10.90 10.54 19.89
C ARG A 125 -11.17 11.20 18.54
N VAL A 126 -11.32 10.40 17.48
CA VAL A 126 -11.70 10.92 16.17
C VAL A 126 -13.09 11.55 16.24
N SER A 127 -14.06 10.91 16.89
CA SER A 127 -15.39 11.48 17.13
C SER A 127 -15.33 12.83 17.82
N SER A 128 -14.54 12.95 18.90
CA SER A 128 -14.40 14.21 19.64
C SER A 128 -13.78 15.33 18.80
N TYR A 129 -12.81 15.00 17.95
CA TYR A 129 -12.19 15.95 17.03
C TYR A 129 -13.17 16.41 15.95
N ILE A 130 -13.93 15.49 15.35
CA ILE A 130 -14.92 15.82 14.32
C ILE A 130 -16.08 16.62 14.90
N ALA A 131 -16.53 16.31 16.13
CA ALA A 131 -17.54 17.10 16.82
C ALA A 131 -17.11 18.56 17.04
N ASN A 132 -15.79 18.79 17.24
CA ASN A 132 -15.23 20.12 17.40
C ASN A 132 -15.01 20.86 16.06
N ILE A 133 -15.10 20.17 14.92
CA ILE A 133 -14.84 20.73 13.60
C ILE A 133 -15.98 20.33 12.67
N THR A 134 -17.01 21.17 12.62
CA THR A 134 -18.16 20.95 11.75
C THR A 134 -17.78 21.26 10.29
N GLY A 135 -17.33 20.26 9.54
CA GLY A 135 -17.11 20.40 8.09
C GLY A 135 -15.96 19.59 7.51
N LYS A 136 -15.26 20.20 6.54
CA LYS A 136 -14.21 19.54 5.75
C LYS A 136 -12.95 19.34 6.60
N ILE A 137 -12.58 18.08 6.80
CA ILE A 137 -11.40 17.71 7.57
C ILE A 137 -10.15 17.87 6.68
N ASP A 138 -9.23 18.75 7.10
CA ASP A 138 -7.91 18.82 6.48
C ASP A 138 -7.06 17.61 6.89
N TYR A 139 -6.38 17.01 5.93
CA TYR A 139 -5.48 15.87 6.15
C TYR A 139 -4.38 16.20 7.17
N VAL A 140 -3.79 17.40 7.12
CA VAL A 140 -2.70 17.78 8.03
C VAL A 140 -3.20 17.90 9.46
N ALA A 141 -4.38 18.51 9.65
CA ALA A 141 -5.01 18.64 10.96
C ALA A 141 -5.48 17.29 11.51
N PHE A 142 -5.98 16.40 10.65
CA PHE A 142 -6.38 15.04 11.02
C PHE A 142 -5.21 14.19 11.52
N VAL A 143 -4.09 14.20 10.80
CA VAL A 143 -2.90 13.43 11.16
C VAL A 143 -2.30 13.89 12.51
N GLY A 144 -2.43 15.17 12.83
CA GLY A 144 -2.02 15.75 14.11
C GLY A 144 -3.07 15.72 15.22
N ALA A 145 -4.28 15.21 14.97
CA ALA A 145 -5.37 15.29 15.92
C ALA A 145 -5.17 14.41 17.17
N SER A 146 -4.44 13.30 17.04
CA SER A 146 -4.07 12.46 18.19
C SER A 146 -2.82 11.62 17.92
N LYS A 147 -2.16 11.18 19.00
CA LYS A 147 -1.04 10.24 18.95
C LYS A 147 -1.41 8.94 18.21
N ALA A 148 -2.58 8.38 18.49
CA ALA A 148 -3.03 7.14 17.88
C ALA A 148 -3.17 7.30 16.35
N ILE A 149 -3.84 8.36 15.88
CA ILE A 149 -3.95 8.65 14.44
C ILE A 149 -2.56 8.86 13.83
N CYS A 150 -1.69 9.62 14.49
CA CYS A 150 -0.33 9.89 14.03
C CYS A 150 0.49 8.61 13.83
N VAL A 151 0.51 7.70 14.80
CA VAL A 151 1.28 6.45 14.74
C VAL A 151 0.73 5.51 13.67
N GLU A 152 -0.58 5.36 13.59
CA GLU A 152 -1.24 4.50 12.60
C GLU A 152 -1.02 5.02 11.17
N MET A 153 -1.14 6.32 10.95
CA MET A 153 -0.81 6.93 9.65
C MET A 153 0.68 6.80 9.31
N LYS A 154 1.57 6.83 10.30
CA LYS A 154 3.00 6.56 10.11
C LYS A 154 3.25 5.11 9.70
N ALA A 155 2.49 4.16 10.26
CA ALA A 155 2.54 2.76 9.85
C ALA A 155 2.05 2.57 8.39
N VAL A 156 0.94 3.21 8.01
CA VAL A 156 0.45 3.23 6.61
C VAL A 156 1.51 3.79 5.66
N TRP A 157 2.16 4.88 6.04
CA TRP A 157 3.24 5.48 5.24
C TRP A 157 4.46 4.55 5.12
N GLY A 158 4.88 3.92 6.22
CA GLY A 158 5.98 2.95 6.21
C GLY A 158 5.68 1.73 5.32
N LEU A 159 4.44 1.22 5.37
CA LEU A 159 3.98 0.14 4.48
C LEU A 159 3.97 0.58 3.02
N ALA A 160 3.58 1.82 2.72
CA ALA A 160 3.64 2.36 1.35
C ALA A 160 5.08 2.38 0.80
N ILE A 161 6.08 2.75 1.62
CA ILE A 161 7.50 2.70 1.24
C ILE A 161 7.95 1.26 1.01
N ALA A 162 7.61 0.34 1.92
CA ALA A 162 7.93 -1.07 1.78
C ALA A 162 7.34 -1.65 0.48
N LEU A 163 6.09 -1.30 0.16
CA LEU A 163 5.43 -1.67 -1.09
C LEU A 163 6.19 -1.13 -2.31
N CYS A 164 6.68 0.11 -2.28
CA CYS A 164 7.49 0.64 -3.38
C CYS A 164 8.74 -0.23 -3.63
N ILE A 165 9.46 -0.62 -2.57
CA ILE A 165 10.64 -1.49 -2.69
C ILE A 165 10.25 -2.85 -3.30
N LEU A 166 9.15 -3.43 -2.86
CA LEU A 166 8.67 -4.72 -3.37
C LEU A 166 8.25 -4.65 -4.84
N PHE A 167 7.54 -3.59 -5.26
CA PHE A 167 7.14 -3.41 -6.66
C PHE A 167 8.35 -3.19 -7.57
N PHE A 168 9.36 -2.45 -7.09
CA PHE A 168 10.61 -2.30 -7.80
C PHE A 168 11.33 -3.64 -7.98
N PHE A 169 11.44 -4.43 -6.90
CA PHE A 169 12.03 -5.77 -6.96
C PHE A 169 11.25 -6.70 -7.91
N SER A 170 9.91 -6.68 -7.85
CA SER A 170 9.03 -7.45 -8.74
C SER A 170 9.21 -7.06 -10.21
N SER A 171 9.38 -5.77 -10.50
CA SER A 171 9.66 -5.27 -11.85
C SER A 171 10.99 -5.80 -12.38
N ILE A 172 12.04 -5.83 -11.54
CA ILE A 172 13.35 -6.38 -11.94
C ILE A 172 13.26 -7.88 -12.18
N CYS A 173 12.63 -8.64 -11.27
CA CYS A 173 12.45 -10.08 -11.44
C CYS A 173 11.68 -10.41 -12.72
N SER A 174 10.60 -9.67 -13.01
CA SER A 174 9.81 -9.84 -14.24
C SER A 174 10.63 -9.51 -15.49
N GLY A 175 11.45 -8.46 -15.46
CA GLY A 175 12.37 -8.12 -16.54
C GLY A 175 13.43 -9.20 -16.81
N LEU A 176 14.01 -9.77 -15.75
CA LEU A 176 14.98 -10.87 -15.86
C LEU A 176 14.35 -12.16 -16.39
N LEU A 177 13.14 -12.51 -15.91
CA LEU A 177 12.38 -13.65 -16.41
C LEU A 177 12.02 -13.48 -17.89
N TRP A 178 11.68 -12.27 -18.32
CA TRP A 178 11.45 -11.96 -19.73
C TRP A 178 12.72 -12.16 -20.57
N GLN A 179 13.88 -11.69 -20.10
CA GLN A 179 15.15 -11.93 -20.80
C GLN A 179 15.51 -13.41 -20.90
N GLN A 180 15.28 -14.19 -19.84
CA GLN A 180 15.49 -15.64 -19.86
C GLN A 180 14.56 -16.33 -20.84
N LYS A 181 13.27 -16.00 -20.84
CA LYS A 181 12.29 -16.54 -21.80
C LYS A 181 12.66 -16.19 -23.24
N LYS A 182 13.11 -14.96 -23.50
CA LYS A 182 13.56 -14.51 -24.83
C LYS A 182 14.79 -15.30 -25.29
N LYS A 183 15.79 -15.50 -24.42
CA LYS A 183 16.98 -16.30 -24.75
C LYS A 183 16.62 -17.77 -25.03
N ALA A 184 15.75 -18.37 -24.24
CA ALA A 184 15.31 -19.76 -24.44
C ALA A 184 14.54 -19.96 -25.76
N LEU A 185 13.74 -18.98 -26.18
CA LEU A 185 13.06 -19.01 -27.48
C LEU A 185 14.07 -18.89 -28.64
N ALA A 186 15.03 -17.97 -28.55
CA ALA A 186 16.05 -17.78 -29.58
C ALA A 186 16.93 -19.03 -29.79
N THR A 187 17.25 -19.78 -28.72
CA THR A 187 17.99 -21.04 -28.84
C THR A 187 17.20 -22.12 -29.59
N LYS A 188 15.88 -22.20 -29.38
CA LYS A 188 15.02 -23.19 -30.05
C LYS A 188 14.81 -22.94 -31.54
N GLU A 189 14.98 -21.71 -32.01
CA GLU A 189 14.89 -21.41 -33.45
C GLU A 189 16.18 -21.72 -34.23
N MET A 190 17.27 -22.04 -33.52
CA MET A 190 18.56 -22.42 -34.13
C MET A 190 18.79 -23.94 -34.15
N GLU A 191 17.85 -24.73 -33.65
CA GLU A 191 17.86 -26.21 -33.61
C GLU A 191 16.82 -26.77 -34.60
#